data_AF-A0A7T3DI26-F1
#
_entry.id   AF-A0A7T3DI26-F1
#
_cell.length_a   1.000
_cell.length_b   1.000
_cell.length_c   1.000
_cell.angle_alpha   90.00
_cell.angle_beta   90.00
_cell.angle_gamma   90.00
#
_symmetry.space_group_name_H-M   'P 1'
#
loop_
_entity.id
_entity.type
_entity.pdbx_description
1 polymer ?
#
loop_
_entity_poly.entity_id
_entity_poly.type
_entity_poly.pdbx_seq_one_letter_code
_entity_poly.pdbx_strand_id
1 'polypeptide(L)'
;MACALGTLSVAHPAATALTVTALVSCGAWSNNREKTRLQALAATRNGESICGFARSFDLRSTDPLVIRAVYEQLQEELLSYQKSFPVRGSDRLEEELGLDGDDLDMSVATAIARRSGRSLEGTQSNPYYGRVMTASDLVYFFNGQSEVAPQATAFH
;
A
#
# COMPACT_ATOMS: atom_id res chain seq x y z
N MET A 1 2.58 23.42 36.79
CA MET A 1 3.51 24.10 35.87
C MET A 1 3.36 23.45 34.49
N ALA A 2 2.30 23.85 33.80
CA ALA A 2 1.97 23.45 32.43
C ALA A 2 1.79 24.75 31.62
N CYS A 3 1.87 24.64 30.29
CA CYS A 3 1.67 25.70 29.30
C CYS A 3 2.89 26.59 28.99
N ALA A 4 3.87 26.06 28.27
CA ALA A 4 4.81 26.90 27.49
C ALA A 4 5.33 26.28 26.20
N LEU A 5 4.76 25.17 25.71
CA LEU A 5 5.19 24.54 24.44
C LEU A 5 4.19 24.74 23.29
N GLY A 6 3.07 25.44 23.52
CA GLY A 6 1.99 25.60 22.53
C GLY A 6 1.83 26.99 21.91
N THR A 7 2.62 28.00 22.28
CA THR A 7 2.32 29.41 21.94
C THR A 7 3.36 30.15 21.10
N LEU A 8 4.34 29.47 20.49
CA LEU A 8 5.35 30.14 19.65
C LEU A 8 5.04 30.13 18.15
N SER A 9 3.87 29.67 17.70
CA SER A 9 3.50 29.71 16.27
C SER A 9 2.70 30.94 15.83
N VAL A 10 2.42 31.92 16.70
CA VAL A 10 1.67 33.12 16.32
C VAL A 10 2.33 34.40 16.85
N ALA A 11 3.64 34.56 16.61
CA ALA A 11 4.33 35.81 16.95
C ALA A 11 5.13 36.40 15.77
N HIS A 12 5.56 35.58 14.80
CA HIS A 12 6.38 36.05 13.67
C HIS A 12 5.90 35.39 12.35
N PRO A 13 5.07 36.09 11.54
CA PRO A 13 4.52 35.53 10.30
C PRO A 13 5.61 35.14 9.29
N ALA A 14 6.79 35.76 9.35
CA ALA A 14 7.94 35.40 8.53
C ALA A 14 8.55 34.04 8.95
N ALA A 15 8.62 33.76 10.26
CA ALA A 15 9.19 32.51 10.77
C ALA A 15 8.28 31.32 10.44
N THR A 16 6.96 31.48 10.55
CA THR A 16 6.00 30.44 10.15
C THR A 16 5.99 30.21 8.63
N ALA A 17 6.12 31.27 7.83
CA ALA A 17 6.25 31.13 6.39
C ALA A 17 7.52 30.35 5.99
N LEU A 18 8.66 30.61 6.65
CA LEU A 18 9.91 29.89 6.38
C LEU A 18 9.82 28.42 6.80
N THR A 19 9.22 28.09 7.95
CA THR A 19 9.08 26.69 8.37
C THR A 19 8.14 25.92 7.45
N VAL A 20 7.00 26.49 7.07
CA VAL A 20 6.07 25.86 6.11
C VAL A 20 6.75 25.67 4.75
N THR A 21 7.46 26.69 4.25
CA THR A 21 8.19 26.58 2.97
C THR A 21 9.28 25.52 3.01
N ALA A 22 10.01 25.42 4.12
CA ALA A 22 11.04 24.40 4.31
C ALA A 22 10.44 22.99 4.35
N LEU A 23 9.32 22.78 5.05
CA LEU A 23 8.62 21.49 5.09
C LEU A 23 8.08 21.10 3.71
N VAL A 24 7.45 22.02 2.98
CA VAL A 24 6.96 21.78 1.62
C VAL A 24 8.10 21.45 0.66
N SER A 25 9.21 22.18 0.74
CA SER A 25 10.39 21.95 -0.10
C SER A 25 11.04 20.61 0.22
N CYS A 26 11.15 20.26 1.50
CA CYS A 26 11.67 18.97 1.96
C CYS A 26 10.77 17.81 1.48
N GLY A 27 9.46 17.94 1.64
CA GLY A 27 8.48 16.96 1.15
C GLY A 27 8.52 16.80 -0.37
N ALA A 28 8.59 17.89 -1.11
CA ALA A 28 8.71 17.85 -2.57
C ALA A 28 10.00 17.17 -3.03
N TRP A 29 11.13 17.45 -2.36
CA TRP A 29 12.41 16.81 -2.66
C TRP A 29 12.39 15.31 -2.35
N SER A 30 11.86 14.92 -1.18
CA SER A 30 11.69 13.51 -0.79
C SER A 30 10.83 12.75 -1.80
N ASN A 31 9.66 13.30 -2.14
CA ASN A 31 8.74 12.69 -3.08
C ASN A 31 9.35 12.56 -4.50
N ASN A 32 10.11 13.57 -4.94
CA ASN A 32 10.76 13.50 -6.25
C ASN A 32 11.88 12.46 -6.30
N ARG A 33 12.63 12.29 -5.21
CA ARG A 33 13.64 11.24 -5.08
C ARG A 33 13.00 9.86 -5.15
N GLU A 34 11.91 9.66 -4.41
CA GLU A 34 11.18 8.40 -4.37
C GLU A 34 10.56 8.06 -5.72
N LYS A 35 9.94 9.04 -6.36
CA LYS A 35 9.46 8.93 -7.74
C LYS A 35 10.55 8.51 -8.70
N THR A 36 11.72 9.14 -8.64
CA THR A 36 12.85 8.81 -9.53
C THR A 36 13.34 7.38 -9.26
N ARG A 37 13.40 6.95 -8.00
CA ARG A 37 13.78 5.59 -7.59
C ARG A 37 12.82 4.55 -8.18
N LEU A 38 11.51 4.73 -7.98
CA LEU A 38 10.48 3.83 -8.49
C LEU A 38 10.43 3.80 -10.02
N GLN A 39 10.58 4.95 -10.68
CA GLN A 39 10.66 5.02 -12.15
C GLN A 39 11.88 4.28 -12.69
N ALA A 40 13.04 4.41 -12.05
CA ALA A 40 14.24 3.65 -12.41
C ALA A 40 14.00 2.14 -12.23
N LEU A 41 13.40 1.72 -11.11
CA LEU A 41 13.08 0.32 -10.86
C LEU A 41 12.11 -0.23 -11.93
N ALA A 42 11.04 0.51 -12.26
CA ALA A 42 10.11 0.14 -13.32
C ALA A 42 10.81 0.03 -14.70
N ALA A 43 11.75 0.93 -15.00
CA ALA A 43 12.51 0.90 -16.25
C ALA A 43 13.37 -0.37 -16.38
N THR A 44 13.93 -0.90 -15.28
CA THR A 44 14.68 -2.17 -15.30
C THR A 44 13.83 -3.40 -15.60
N ARG A 45 12.50 -3.27 -15.52
CA ARG A 45 11.51 -4.35 -15.65
C ARG A 45 10.65 -4.17 -16.90
N ASN A 46 11.19 -3.50 -17.92
CA ASN A 46 10.44 -3.17 -19.13
C ASN A 46 9.86 -4.44 -19.79
N GLY A 47 8.56 -4.41 -20.09
CA GLY A 47 7.84 -5.53 -20.70
C GLY A 47 7.21 -6.52 -19.70
N GLU A 48 7.46 -6.37 -18.40
CA GLU A 48 6.71 -7.10 -17.38
C GLU A 48 5.31 -6.51 -17.21
N SER A 49 4.35 -7.38 -16.85
CA SER A 49 2.93 -7.04 -16.75
C SER A 49 2.26 -7.89 -15.67
N ILE A 50 0.96 -7.67 -15.45
CA ILE A 50 0.13 -8.48 -14.55
C ILE A 50 0.26 -9.99 -14.83
N CYS A 51 0.48 -10.40 -16.08
CA CYS A 51 0.69 -11.80 -16.42
C CYS A 51 1.96 -12.37 -15.80
N GLY A 52 3.02 -11.56 -15.67
CA GLY A 52 4.24 -11.95 -14.96
C GLY A 52 4.00 -12.10 -13.46
N PHE A 53 3.27 -11.15 -12.87
CA PHE A 53 2.85 -11.22 -11.47
C PHE A 53 1.98 -12.45 -11.18
N ALA A 54 0.93 -12.70 -11.97
CA ALA A 54 0.04 -13.85 -11.77
C ALA A 54 0.77 -15.20 -11.88
N ARG A 55 1.85 -15.29 -12.69
CA ARG A 55 2.66 -16.51 -12.84
C ARG A 55 3.51 -16.84 -11.62
N SER A 56 3.70 -15.93 -10.66
CA SER A 56 4.43 -16.25 -9.42
C SER A 56 3.60 -17.05 -8.42
N PHE A 57 2.32 -17.35 -8.73
CA PHE A 57 1.39 -18.04 -7.84
C PHE A 57 0.93 -19.37 -8.43
N ASP A 58 0.65 -20.34 -7.57
CA ASP A 58 -0.08 -21.54 -7.96
C ASP A 58 -1.59 -21.23 -8.02
N LEU A 59 -2.10 -21.05 -9.24
CA LEU A 59 -3.51 -20.72 -9.50
C LEU A 59 -4.49 -21.85 -9.12
N ARG A 60 -4.00 -23.05 -8.75
CA ARG A 60 -4.85 -24.12 -8.22
C ARG A 60 -5.17 -23.95 -6.74
N SER A 61 -4.32 -23.24 -6.01
CA SER A 61 -4.41 -23.06 -4.55
C SER A 61 -4.56 -21.60 -4.13
N THR A 62 -4.40 -20.67 -5.08
CA THR A 62 -4.54 -19.22 -4.87
C THR A 62 -5.69 -18.68 -5.70
N ASP A 63 -6.64 -18.00 -5.05
CA ASP A 63 -7.79 -17.39 -5.68
C ASP A 63 -7.35 -16.27 -6.67
N PRO A 64 -7.68 -16.39 -7.97
CA PRO A 64 -7.40 -15.36 -8.96
C PRO A 64 -8.00 -13.98 -8.63
N LEU A 65 -9.12 -13.91 -7.90
CA LEU A 65 -9.71 -12.65 -7.46
C LEU A 65 -8.81 -11.93 -6.44
N VAL A 66 -8.17 -12.69 -5.55
CA VAL A 66 -7.21 -12.13 -4.59
C VAL A 66 -5.96 -11.64 -5.31
N ILE A 67 -5.39 -12.44 -6.22
CA ILE A 67 -4.21 -12.04 -7.02
C ILE A 67 -4.51 -10.73 -7.77
N ARG A 68 -5.66 -10.66 -8.42
CA ARG A 68 -6.09 -9.47 -9.15
C ARG A 68 -6.31 -8.27 -8.23
N ALA A 69 -7.01 -8.44 -7.12
CA ALA A 69 -7.29 -7.38 -6.17
C ALA A 69 -6.01 -6.75 -5.60
N VAL A 70 -5.03 -7.59 -5.23
CA VAL A 70 -3.74 -7.13 -4.74
C VAL A 70 -2.98 -6.38 -5.83
N TYR A 71 -2.88 -6.95 -7.04
CA TYR A 71 -2.17 -6.29 -8.13
C TYR A 71 -2.79 -4.92 -8.47
N GLU A 72 -4.11 -4.87 -8.63
CA GLU A 72 -4.83 -3.62 -8.94
C GLU A 72 -4.67 -2.58 -7.83
N GLN A 73 -4.75 -2.99 -6.56
CA GLN A 73 -4.54 -2.05 -5.46
C GLN A 73 -3.11 -1.51 -5.45
N LEU A 74 -2.11 -2.36 -5.65
CA LEU A 74 -0.71 -1.91 -5.75
C LEU A 74 -0.50 -0.96 -6.95
N GLN A 75 -1.21 -1.15 -8.06
CA GLN A 75 -1.18 -0.17 -9.16
C GLN A 75 -1.75 1.19 -8.75
N GLU A 76 -2.79 1.22 -7.92
CA GLU A 76 -3.40 2.46 -7.44
C GLU A 76 -2.45 3.22 -6.51
N GLU A 77 -1.79 2.54 -5.58
CA GLU A 77 -0.82 3.17 -4.68
C GLU A 77 0.40 3.72 -5.45
N LEU A 78 0.85 3.00 -6.48
CA LEU A 78 2.03 3.36 -7.27
C LEU A 78 1.75 4.35 -8.42
N LEU A 79 0.48 4.70 -8.64
CA LEU A 79 0.03 5.51 -9.78
C LEU A 79 0.70 6.88 -9.84
N SER A 80 0.93 7.51 -8.69
CA SER A 80 1.55 8.83 -8.55
C SER A 80 3.02 8.84 -9.02
N TYR A 81 3.68 7.68 -8.96
CA TYR A 81 5.07 7.49 -9.34
C TYR A 81 5.21 7.01 -10.79
N GLN A 82 4.43 6.00 -11.16
CA GLN A 82 4.50 5.34 -12.47
C GLN A 82 3.11 4.84 -12.89
N LYS A 83 2.65 5.21 -14.10
CA LYS A 83 1.30 4.91 -14.60
C LYS A 83 0.97 3.41 -14.66
N SER A 84 1.97 2.57 -14.91
CA SER A 84 1.85 1.11 -14.89
C SER A 84 3.15 0.55 -14.35
N PHE A 85 3.14 0.20 -13.06
CA PHE A 85 4.33 -0.28 -12.38
C PHE A 85 4.42 -1.81 -12.52
N PRO A 86 5.53 -2.37 -13.02
CA PRO A 86 5.71 -3.81 -13.17
C PRO A 86 6.01 -4.46 -11.80
N VAL A 87 4.95 -4.71 -11.03
CA VAL A 87 5.02 -5.36 -9.71
C VAL A 87 5.39 -6.84 -9.90
N ARG A 88 6.35 -7.31 -9.08
CA ARG A 88 6.70 -8.73 -8.94
C ARG A 88 6.24 -9.23 -7.57
N GLY A 89 5.90 -10.52 -7.47
CA GLY A 89 5.55 -11.13 -6.19
C GLY A 89 6.66 -11.01 -5.14
N SER A 90 7.92 -10.99 -5.56
CA SER A 90 9.08 -10.83 -4.68
C SER A 90 9.33 -9.40 -4.20
N ASP A 91 8.61 -8.40 -4.72
CA ASP A 91 8.83 -7.00 -4.35
C ASP A 91 8.56 -6.81 -2.86
N ARG A 92 9.52 -6.22 -2.15
CA ARG A 92 9.35 -5.87 -0.74
C ARG A 92 8.48 -4.62 -0.63
N LEU A 93 7.40 -4.71 0.15
CA LEU A 93 6.38 -3.66 0.21
C LEU A 93 6.99 -2.35 0.70
N GLU A 94 7.71 -2.37 1.81
CA GLU A 94 8.32 -1.17 2.39
C GLU A 94 9.59 -0.76 1.62
N GLU A 95 10.57 -1.67 1.49
CA GLU A 95 11.88 -1.27 0.96
C GLU A 95 11.93 -1.03 -0.54
N GLU A 96 11.10 -1.73 -1.33
CA GLU A 96 11.09 -1.60 -2.78
C GLU A 96 9.91 -0.79 -3.31
N LEU A 97 8.73 -0.91 -2.71
CA LEU A 97 7.52 -0.21 -3.16
C LEU A 97 7.20 1.05 -2.35
N GLY A 98 7.84 1.24 -1.19
CA GLY A 98 7.62 2.40 -0.32
C GLY A 98 6.29 2.36 0.43
N LEU A 99 5.68 1.18 0.59
CA LEU A 99 4.43 0.96 1.32
C LEU A 99 4.77 0.42 2.71
N ASP A 100 4.69 1.29 3.72
CA ASP A 100 4.95 0.91 5.10
C ASP A 100 3.75 0.22 5.75
N GLY A 101 3.92 -0.25 6.99
CA GLY A 101 2.85 -0.93 7.72
C GLY A 101 1.62 -0.06 7.97
N ASP A 102 1.79 1.25 8.12
CA ASP A 102 0.67 2.16 8.36
C ASP A 102 -0.17 2.33 7.08
N ASP A 103 0.46 2.45 5.91
CA ASP A 103 -0.22 2.44 4.61
C ASP A 103 -1.00 1.13 4.41
N LEU A 104 -0.38 -0.01 4.76
CA LEU A 104 -1.02 -1.32 4.64
C LEU A 104 -2.29 -1.42 5.48
N ASP A 105 -2.24 -1.01 6.74
CA ASP A 105 -3.35 -1.12 7.68
C ASP A 105 -4.44 -0.08 7.43
N MET A 106 -4.08 1.15 7.05
CA MET A 106 -5.05 2.24 6.93
C MET A 106 -5.85 2.23 5.62
N SER A 107 -5.23 1.88 4.48
CA SER A 107 -5.87 2.02 3.16
C SER A 107 -5.81 0.74 2.34
N VAL A 108 -4.63 0.14 2.19
CA VAL A 108 -4.38 -0.93 1.22
C VAL A 108 -5.16 -2.19 1.59
N ALA A 109 -5.10 -2.62 2.86
CA ALA A 109 -5.77 -3.84 3.31
C ALA A 109 -7.30 -3.74 3.15
N THR A 110 -7.89 -2.60 3.53
CA THR A 110 -9.33 -2.35 3.40
C THR A 110 -9.77 -2.37 1.94
N ALA A 111 -8.98 -1.78 1.05
CA ALA A 111 -9.30 -1.74 -0.38
C ALA A 111 -9.18 -3.12 -1.04
N ILE A 112 -8.15 -3.91 -0.70
CA ILE A 112 -8.00 -5.28 -1.18
C ILE A 112 -9.14 -6.15 -0.67
N ALA A 113 -9.43 -6.13 0.64
CA ALA A 113 -10.52 -6.87 1.26
C ALA A 113 -11.85 -6.67 0.51
N ARG A 114 -12.19 -5.40 0.23
CA ARG A 114 -13.38 -5.03 -0.53
C ARG A 114 -13.37 -5.57 -1.97
N ARG A 115 -12.24 -5.49 -2.66
CA ARG A 115 -12.09 -5.95 -4.06
C ARG A 115 -12.14 -7.48 -4.17
N SER A 116 -11.58 -8.19 -3.21
CA SER A 116 -11.49 -9.65 -3.21
C SER A 116 -12.63 -10.34 -2.46
N GLY A 117 -13.52 -9.58 -1.79
CA GLY A 117 -14.59 -10.15 -0.97
C GLY A 117 -14.07 -10.89 0.27
N ARG A 118 -12.90 -10.50 0.78
CA ARG A 118 -12.25 -11.14 1.94
C ARG A 118 -12.55 -10.35 3.21
N SER A 119 -12.79 -11.06 4.31
CA SER A 119 -12.99 -10.45 5.62
C SER A 119 -11.66 -10.00 6.21
N LEU A 120 -11.69 -8.92 6.99
CA LEU A 120 -10.59 -8.49 7.87
C LEU A 120 -10.85 -8.88 9.33
N GLU A 121 -11.87 -9.69 9.59
CA GLU A 121 -12.12 -10.25 10.92
C GLU A 121 -11.19 -11.44 11.18
N GLY A 122 -10.69 -11.56 12.42
CA GLY A 122 -9.89 -12.72 12.83
C GLY A 122 -8.51 -12.81 12.16
N THR A 123 -7.98 -11.69 11.64
CA THR A 123 -6.67 -11.62 10.98
C THR A 123 -5.53 -12.19 11.81
N GLN A 124 -5.58 -12.09 13.14
CA GLN A 124 -4.57 -12.65 14.05
C GLN A 124 -4.41 -14.18 13.96
N SER A 125 -5.43 -14.89 13.46
CA SER A 125 -5.36 -16.34 13.22
C SER A 125 -4.71 -16.70 11.89
N ASN A 126 -4.47 -15.71 11.02
CA ASN A 126 -3.81 -15.89 9.74
C ASN A 126 -2.32 -16.22 9.94
N PRO A 127 -1.79 -17.30 9.34
CA PRO A 127 -0.36 -17.62 9.40
C PRO A 127 0.58 -16.50 8.90
N TYR A 128 0.07 -15.60 8.06
CA TYR A 128 0.81 -14.47 7.50
C TYR A 128 0.67 -13.17 8.33
N TYR A 129 -0.13 -13.17 9.41
CA TYR A 129 -0.29 -11.99 10.27
C TYR A 129 1.04 -11.54 10.87
N GLY A 130 1.35 -10.24 10.74
CA GLY A 130 2.62 -9.65 11.19
C GLY A 130 3.85 -10.14 10.43
N ARG A 131 3.67 -10.83 9.29
CA ARG A 131 4.76 -11.39 8.46
C ARG A 131 4.65 -10.97 6.99
N VAL A 132 3.75 -10.04 6.67
CA VAL A 132 3.55 -9.55 5.30
C VAL A 132 4.70 -8.61 4.95
N MET A 133 5.66 -9.09 4.16
CA MET A 133 6.85 -8.32 3.76
C MET A 133 6.92 -8.08 2.26
N THR A 134 6.35 -8.99 1.47
CA THR A 134 6.36 -8.95 0.01
C THR A 134 4.97 -8.87 -0.59
N ALA A 135 4.89 -8.48 -1.86
CA ALA A 135 3.63 -8.52 -2.62
C ALA A 135 3.01 -9.93 -2.65
N SER A 136 3.83 -10.99 -2.68
CA SER A 136 3.36 -12.37 -2.56
C SER A 136 2.79 -12.68 -1.18
N ASP A 137 3.44 -12.24 -0.09
CA ASP A 137 2.92 -12.46 1.26
C ASP A 137 1.56 -11.77 1.44
N LEU A 138 1.38 -10.60 0.82
CA LEU A 138 0.11 -9.87 0.81
C LEU A 138 -0.99 -10.69 0.10
N VAL A 139 -0.68 -11.31 -1.04
CA VAL A 139 -1.59 -12.23 -1.73
C VAL A 139 -1.93 -13.43 -0.84
N TYR A 140 -0.93 -14.07 -0.23
CA TYR A 140 -1.17 -15.24 0.61
C TYR A 140 -1.93 -14.91 1.90
N PHE A 141 -1.70 -13.72 2.46
CA PHE A 141 -2.48 -13.21 3.58
C PHE A 141 -3.97 -13.17 3.21
N PHE A 142 -4.34 -12.49 2.12
CA PHE A 142 -5.74 -12.39 1.71
C PHE A 142 -6.33 -13.72 1.23
N ASN A 143 -5.53 -14.58 0.60
CA ASN A 143 -5.97 -15.91 0.19
C ASN A 143 -6.29 -16.80 1.41
N GLY A 144 -5.60 -16.59 2.53
CA GLY A 144 -5.87 -17.24 3.81
C GLY A 144 -6.99 -16.60 4.64
N GLN A 145 -7.60 -15.50 4.18
CA GLN A 145 -8.74 -14.89 4.86
C GLN A 145 -10.06 -15.51 4.40
N SER A 146 -11.00 -15.60 5.35
CA SER A 146 -12.38 -16.02 5.08
C SER A 146 -13.07 -15.05 4.13
N GLU A 147 -14.04 -15.55 3.37
CA GLU A 147 -14.94 -14.70 2.59
C GLU A 147 -15.85 -13.89 3.52
N VAL A 148 -16.24 -12.69 3.09
CA VAL A 148 -17.26 -11.90 3.79
C VAL A 148 -18.58 -12.68 3.75
N ALA A 149 -19.17 -12.95 4.91
CA ALA A 149 -20.47 -13.60 4.97
C ALA A 149 -21.50 -12.77 4.19
N PRO A 150 -22.40 -13.39 3.41
CA PRO A 150 -23.46 -12.66 2.74
C PRO A 150 -24.27 -11.90 3.79
N GLN A 151 -24.27 -10.56 3.73
CA GLN A 151 -25.19 -9.78 4.54
C GLN A 151 -26.61 -10.17 4.09
N ALA A 152 -27.39 -10.78 4.98
CA ALA A 152 -28.79 -11.01 4.74
C ALA A 152 -29.44 -9.64 4.48
N THR A 153 -29.71 -9.33 3.21
CA THR A 153 -30.46 -8.14 2.82
C THR A 153 -31.85 -8.27 3.42
N ALA A 154 -32.05 -7.64 4.57
CA ALA A 154 -33.37 -7.38 5.11
C ALA A 154 -34.04 -6.38 4.15
N PHE A 155 -34.81 -6.91 3.20
CA PHE A 155 -35.78 -6.13 2.46
C PHE A 155 -36.83 -5.66 3.48
N HIS A 156 -36.86 -4.35 3.74
CA HIS A 156 -37.95 -3.66 4.44
C HIS A 156 -38.89 -3.04 3.41
#